data_AF-A0A0N1GVX4-F1
#
_entry.id   AF-A0A0N1GVX4-F1
#
_cell.length_a   1.000
_cell.length_b   1.000
_cell.length_c   1.000
_cell.angle_alpha   90.00
_cell.angle_beta   90.00
_cell.angle_gamma   90.00
#
_symmetry.space_group_name_H-M   'P 1'
#
loop_
_entity.id
_entity.type
_entity.pdbx_description
1 polymer ?
#
loop_
_entity_poly.entity_id
_entity_poly.type
_entity_poly.pdbx_seq_one_letter_code
_entity_poly.pdbx_strand_id
1 'polypeptide(L)' 'MTALPDWMRPPRLEGWFAEDLDRLPEAPRHTELIDGALVFMTSPQRAWHGRLVTALTTTLMA' A
#
# COMPACT_ATOMS: atom_id res chain seq x y z
N MET A 1 -0.17 -19.66 -18.26
CA MET A 1 0.50 -18.96 -17.14
C MET A 1 0.41 -17.47 -17.39
N THR A 2 -0.65 -16.80 -16.91
CA THR A 2 -0.84 -15.36 -17.14
C THR A 2 0.38 -14.61 -16.59
N ALA A 3 1.07 -13.88 -17.45
CA ALA A 3 2.20 -13.06 -17.03
C ALA A 3 1.70 -11.97 -16.06
N LEU A 4 2.52 -11.64 -15.06
CA LEU A 4 2.26 -10.49 -14.20
C LEU A 4 2.25 -9.21 -15.07
N PRO A 5 1.36 -8.24 -14.76
CA PRO A 5 1.38 -6.94 -15.40
C PRO A 5 2.76 -6.29 -15.30
N ASP A 6 3.14 -5.51 -16.31
CA ASP A 6 4.46 -4.88 -16.34
C ASP A 6 4.70 -3.93 -15.16
N TRP A 7 3.65 -3.26 -14.70
CA TRP A 7 3.70 -2.39 -13.53
C TRP A 7 4.06 -3.13 -12.23
N MET A 8 3.93 -4.46 -12.15
CA MET A 8 4.33 -5.23 -10.96
C MET A 8 5.84 -5.49 -10.89
N ARG A 9 6.60 -5.14 -11.93
CA ARG A 9 8.06 -5.28 -11.93
C ARG A 9 8.71 -3.99 -11.44
N PRO A 10 9.65 -4.07 -10.48
CA PRO A 10 10.40 -2.89 -10.08
C PRO A 10 11.18 -2.33 -11.28
N PRO A 11 11.32 -1.00 -11.38
CA PRO A 11 12.00 -0.36 -12.50
C PRO A 11 13.52 -0.59 -12.50
N ARG A 12 14.09 -1.08 -11.40
CA ARG A 12 15.52 -1.26 -11.17
C ARG A 12 15.81 -2.45 -10.24
N LEU A 13 17.08 -2.85 -10.14
CA LEU A 13 17.51 -4.03 -9.38
C LEU A 13 17.31 -3.88 -7.88
N GLU A 14 17.44 -2.65 -7.38
CA GLU A 14 17.28 -2.28 -5.97
C GLU A 14 15.82 -2.34 -5.50
N GLY A 15 14.87 -2.57 -6.41
CA GLY A 15 13.44 -2.61 -6.11
C GLY A 15 12.74 -1.27 -6.35
N TRP A 16 11.62 -1.09 -5.65
CA TRP A 16 10.80 0.10 -5.71
C TRP A 16 11.32 1.17 -4.74
N PHE A 17 11.34 2.43 -5.17
CA PHE A 17 11.55 3.59 -4.29
C PHE A 17 10.23 4.31 -4.04
N ALA A 18 10.20 5.18 -3.04
CA ALA A 18 8.99 5.91 -2.63
C ALA A 18 8.41 6.70 -3.80
N GLU A 19 9.28 7.34 -4.58
CA GLU A 19 8.94 8.12 -5.77
C GLU A 19 8.25 7.32 -6.87
N ASP A 20 8.50 6.00 -6.93
CA ASP A 20 7.85 5.11 -7.88
C ASP A 20 6.43 4.82 -7.42
N LEU A 21 6.23 4.53 -6.12
CA LEU A 21 4.91 4.30 -5.54
C LEU A 21 4.02 5.54 -5.68
N ASP A 22 4.56 6.74 -5.46
CA ASP A 22 3.85 8.00 -5.64
C ASP A 22 3.33 8.22 -7.09
N ARG A 23 3.95 7.54 -8.06
CA ARG A 23 3.63 7.66 -9.49
C ARG A 23 3.01 6.40 -10.08
N LEU A 24 2.52 5.47 -9.26
CA LEU A 24 1.99 4.17 -9.69
C LEU A 24 0.45 4.11 -9.56
N PRO A 25 -0.31 4.71 -10.47
CA PRO A 25 -1.78 4.74 -10.40
C PRO A 25 -2.43 3.36 -10.59
N GLU A 26 -1.74 2.40 -11.20
CA GLU A 26 -2.21 1.03 -11.41
C GLU A 26 -2.20 0.19 -10.14
N ALA A 27 -1.46 0.61 -9.10
CA ALA A 27 -1.38 -0.11 -7.85
C ALA A 27 -2.74 -0.17 -7.14
N PRO A 28 -3.08 -1.30 -6.51
CA PRO A 28 -4.24 -1.38 -5.63
C PRO A 28 -4.24 -0.29 -4.56
N ARG A 29 -5.43 0.12 -4.13
CA ARG A 29 -5.56 1.00 -2.95
C ARG A 29 -4.92 0.32 -1.74
N HIS A 30 -4.31 1.13 -0.86
CA HIS A 30 -3.57 0.64 0.31
C HIS A 30 -2.39 -0.26 -0.07
N THR A 31 -1.68 0.09 -1.15
CA THR A 31 -0.36 -0.47 -1.44
C THR A 31 0.68 0.23 -0.56
N GLU A 32 1.52 -0.56 0.08
CA GLU A 32 2.63 -0.08 0.91
C GLU A 32 3.97 -0.42 0.25
N LEU A 33 4.97 0.43 0.47
CA LEU A 33 6.36 0.14 0.09
C LEU A 33 7.14 -0.23 1.35
N ILE A 34 7.65 -1.46 1.40
CA ILE A 34 8.43 -1.96 2.54
C ILE A 34 9.69 -2.63 1.98
N ASP A 35 10.86 -2.17 2.37
CA ASP A 35 12.17 -2.72 1.97
C ASP A 35 12.32 -2.93 0.45
N GLY A 36 11.80 -2.00 -0.35
CA GLY A 36 11.87 -2.08 -1.82
C GLY A 36 10.81 -2.97 -2.48
N ALA A 37 9.88 -3.54 -1.70
CA ALA A 37 8.80 -4.39 -2.18
C ALA A 37 7.42 -3.71 -2.03
N LEU A 38 6.54 -3.91 -3.02
CA LEU A 38 5.14 -3.53 -2.92
C LEU A 38 4.36 -4.59 -2.14
N VAL A 39 3.72 -4.16 -1.07
CA VAL A 39 2.85 -4.99 -0.23
C VAL A 39 1.41 -4.60 -0.50
N PHE A 40 0.60 -5.57 -0.91
CA PHE A 40 -0.80 -5.35 -1.25
C PHE A 40 -1.70 -5.83 -0.12
N MET A 41 -2.50 -4.93 0.43
CA MET A 41 -3.58 -5.32 1.33
C MET A 41 -4.75 -5.87 0.52
N THR A 42 -4.87 -7.20 0.44
CA THR A 42 -5.88 -7.89 -0.38
C THR A 42 -7.18 -8.20 0.35
N SER A 43 -7.25 -7.91 1.66
CA SER A 43 -8.43 -8.15 2.48
C SER A 43 -9.05 -6.85 2.98
N PRO A 44 -10.39 -6.74 3.10
CA PRO A 44 -10.99 -5.57 3.73
C PRO A 44 -10.59 -5.47 5.21
N GLN A 45 -10.28 -4.26 5.68
CA GLN A 45 -10.13 -4.00 7.11
C GLN A 45 -11.46 -4.28 7.84
N ARG A 46 -11.39 -4.96 8.98
CA ARG A 46 -12.59 -5.26 9.77
C ARG A 46 -13.16 -3.96 10.37
N ALA A 47 -14.48 -3.91 10.57
CA ALA A 47 -15.15 -2.72 11.11
C ALA A 47 -14.59 -2.24 12.47
N TRP A 48 -14.08 -3.15 13.30
CA TRP A 48 -13.45 -2.80 14.58
C TRP A 48 -12.18 -1.95 14.39
N HIS A 49 -11.39 -2.20 13.34
CA HIS A 49 -10.15 -1.46 13.06
C HIS A 49 -10.48 0.01 12.77
N GLY A 50 -11.44 0.27 11.88
CA GLY A 50 -11.88 1.63 11.58
C GLY A 50 -12.42 2.37 12.81
N ARG A 51 -13.21 1.68 13.66
CA ARG A 51 -13.73 2.28 14.91
C ARG A 51 -12.61 2.70 15.86
N LEU A 52 -11.58 1.87 16.02
CA LEU A 52 -10.44 2.20 16.87
C LEU A 52 -9.63 3.36 16.30
N VAL A 53 -9.34 3.37 15.00
CA VAL A 53 -8.61 4.46 14.35
C VAL A 53 -9.35 5.79 14.55
N THR A 54 -10.67 5.83 14.31
CA THR A 54 -11.47 7.04 14.54
C THR A 54 -11.42 7.50 15.99
N ALA A 55 -11.61 6.60 16.96
CA ALA A 55 -11.59 6.97 18.38
C ALA A 55 -10.20 7.51 18.81
N LEU A 56 -9.13 6.89 18.32
CA LEU A 56 -7.76 7.33 18.59
C LEU A 56 -7.49 8.71 18.00
N THR A 57 -7.84 8.94 16.73
CA THR A 57 -7.68 10.24 16.06
C THR A 57 -8.43 11.33 16.80
N THR A 58 -9.69 11.11 17.19
CA THR A 58 -10.47 12.10 17.93
C THR A 58 -9.84 12.44 19.28
N THR A 59 -9.29 11.45 19.99
CA THR A 59 -8.71 11.66 21.33
C THR A 59 -7.37 12.39 21.27
N LEU A 60 -6.54 12.12 20.25
CA LEU A 60 -5.25 12.78 20.07
C LEU A 60 -5.36 14.23 19.58
N MET A 61 -6.50 14.60 19.01
CA MET A 61 -6.78 15.95 18.50
C MET A 61 -7.42 16.88 19.56
N ALA A 62 -7.77 16.35 20.73
CA ALA A 62 -8.34 17.10 21.86
C ALA A 62 -7.24 17.70 22.75
#